data_AF-A0A5P2BPB1-F1
#
_entry.id   AF-A0A5P2BPB1-F1
#
_cell.length_a   1.000
_cell.length_b   1.000
_cell.length_c   1.000
_cell.angle_alpha   90.00
_cell.angle_beta   90.00
_cell.angle_gamma   90.00
#
_symmetry.space_group_name_H-M   'P 1'
#
loop_
_entity.id
_entity.type
_entity.pdbx_description
1 polymer ?
#
loop_
_entity_poly.entity_id
_entity_poly.type
_entity_poly.pdbx_seq_one_letter_code
_entity_poly.pdbx_strand_id
1 'polypeptide(L)'
;MKALILLSAVLLVFVLPTSCVWLLGRRAKVAHWMLAVFVLAGWLTVFAGWFLWQRAQPGLMPDTSPCHGISAAPVSRYFPPDSFCRHADGELRTVNGPDARFVFWTAAGTTVAMPIAAAVARRRRQA
;
A
#
# COMPACT_ATOMS: atom_id res chain seq x y z
N MET A 1 -14.88 -6.79 24.82
CA MET A 1 -13.74 -5.89 24.55
C MET A 1 -13.03 -6.18 23.23
N LYS A 2 -12.52 -7.40 22.97
CA LYS A 2 -11.81 -7.73 21.71
C LYS A 2 -12.61 -7.40 20.43
N ALA A 3 -13.89 -7.77 20.38
CA ALA A 3 -14.77 -7.46 19.24
C ALA A 3 -15.00 -5.95 19.06
N LEU A 4 -15.14 -5.21 20.16
CA LEU A 4 -15.29 -3.75 20.16
C LEU A 4 -14.02 -3.07 19.64
N ILE A 5 -12.84 -3.51 20.07
CA ILE A 5 -11.55 -3.01 19.57
C ILE A 5 -11.41 -3.27 18.07
N LEU A 6 -11.76 -4.48 17.62
CA LEU A 6 -11.69 -4.84 16.21
C LEU A 6 -12.66 -4.00 15.35
N LEU A 7 -13.90 -3.84 15.81
CA LEU A 7 -14.90 -2.98 15.15
C LEU A 7 -14.42 -1.52 15.08
N SER A 8 -13.88 -0.98 16.17
CA SER A 8 -13.32 0.37 16.21
C SER A 8 -12.15 0.52 15.24
N ALA A 9 -11.25 -0.47 15.16
CA ALA A 9 -10.13 -0.46 14.24
C ALA A 9 -10.60 -0.49 12.78
N VAL A 10 -11.56 -1.36 12.44
CA VAL A 10 -12.15 -1.41 11.09
C VAL A 10 -12.81 -0.07 10.74
N LEU A 11 -13.56 0.52 11.67
CA LEU A 11 -14.21 1.80 11.46
C LEU A 11 -13.20 2.92 11.19
N LEU A 12 -12.18 3.04 12.04
CA LEU A 12 -11.22 4.14 12.01
C LEU A 12 -10.21 4.01 10.86
N VAL A 13 -9.73 2.80 10.60
CA VAL A 13 -8.67 2.57 9.61
C VAL A 13 -9.27 2.39 8.22
N PHE A 14 -10.39 1.67 8.08
CA PHE A 14 -10.92 1.31 6.77
C PHE A 14 -12.12 2.17 6.35
N VAL A 15 -13.16 2.19 7.17
CA VAL A 15 -14.45 2.80 6.79
C VAL A 15 -14.37 4.32 6.71
N LEU A 16 -13.77 4.98 7.70
CA LEU A 16 -13.68 6.43 7.76
C LEU A 16 -12.86 7.02 6.61
N PRO A 17 -11.62 6.58 6.34
CA PRO A 17 -10.84 7.10 5.22
C PRO A 17 -11.53 6.88 3.88
N THR A 18 -12.08 5.69 3.66
CA THR A 18 -12.84 5.37 2.43
C THR A 18 -14.04 6.29 2.26
N SER A 19 -14.82 6.49 3.33
CA SER A 19 -16.00 7.36 3.32
C SER A 19 -15.62 8.81 3.07
N CYS A 20 -14.57 9.32 3.72
CA CYS A 20 -14.06 10.68 3.52
C CYS A 20 -13.64 10.90 2.07
N VAL A 21 -12.81 10.01 1.51
CA VAL A 21 -12.39 10.08 0.10
C VAL A 21 -13.60 10.07 -0.83
N TRP A 22 -14.56 9.19 -0.58
CA TRP A 22 -15.76 9.07 -1.41
C TRP A 22 -16.61 10.34 -1.36
N LEU A 23 -16.86 10.89 -0.17
CA LEU A 23 -17.64 12.11 0.02
C LEU A 23 -16.96 13.33 -0.62
N LEU A 24 -15.65 13.50 -0.42
CA LEU A 24 -14.86 14.57 -1.03
C LEU A 24 -14.85 14.44 -2.55
N GLY A 25 -14.65 13.23 -3.07
CA GLY A 25 -14.70 12.93 -4.49
C GLY A 25 -16.04 13.29 -5.14
N ARG A 26 -17.15 12.92 -4.49
CA ARG A 26 -18.50 13.30 -4.94
C ARG A 26 -18.70 14.80 -4.92
N ARG A 27 -18.28 15.50 -3.86
CA ARG A 27 -18.32 16.98 -3.79
C ARG A 27 -17.50 17.63 -4.91
N ALA A 28 -16.37 17.03 -5.27
CA ALA A 28 -15.54 17.47 -6.38
C ALA A 28 -16.08 17.10 -7.78
N LYS A 29 -17.27 16.47 -7.85
CA LYS A 29 -17.92 15.98 -9.08
C LYS A 29 -17.07 14.97 -9.86
N VAL A 30 -16.23 14.20 -9.17
CA VAL A 30 -15.45 13.10 -9.77
C VAL A 30 -16.40 11.96 -10.15
N ALA A 31 -16.16 11.32 -11.29
CA ALA A 31 -16.97 10.20 -11.73
C ALA A 31 -16.84 9.01 -10.76
N HIS A 32 -17.97 8.35 -10.45
CA HIS A 32 -18.01 7.25 -9.47
C HIS A 32 -17.03 6.12 -9.78
N TRP A 33 -16.84 5.78 -11.07
CA TRP A 33 -15.90 4.74 -11.47
C TRP A 33 -14.44 5.12 -11.15
N MET A 34 -14.06 6.40 -11.29
CA MET A 34 -12.72 6.88 -10.96
C MET A 34 -12.47 6.84 -9.45
N LEU A 35 -13.49 7.15 -8.66
CA LEU A 35 -13.43 7.03 -7.20
C LEU A 35 -13.29 5.56 -6.77
N ALA A 36 -14.03 4.65 -7.41
CA ALA A 36 -13.91 3.22 -7.14
C ALA A 36 -12.49 2.72 -7.45
N VAL A 37 -11.95 3.06 -8.63
CA VAL A 37 -10.57 2.70 -9.01
C VAL A 37 -9.55 3.29 -8.03
N PHE A 38 -9.69 4.57 -7.66
CA PHE A 38 -8.80 5.21 -6.70
C PHE A 38 -8.82 4.51 -5.33
N VAL A 39 -10.01 4.20 -4.81
CA VAL A 39 -10.17 3.52 -3.51
C VAL A 39 -9.57 2.12 -3.56
N LEU A 40 -9.87 1.34 -4.61
CA LEU A 40 -9.34 -0.01 -4.77
C LEU A 40 -7.83 -0.02 -4.91
N ALA A 41 -7.27 0.83 -5.76
CA ALA A 41 -5.82 0.95 -5.96
C ALA A 41 -5.11 1.45 -4.69
N GLY A 42 -5.72 2.41 -3.98
CA GLY A 42 -5.18 2.93 -2.72
C GLY A 42 -5.11 1.84 -1.65
N TRP A 43 -6.20 1.08 -1.46
CA TRP A 43 -6.20 -0.05 -0.53
C TRP A 43 -5.22 -1.14 -0.94
N LEU A 44 -5.14 -1.48 -2.22
CA LEU A 44 -4.16 -2.44 -2.73
C LEU A 44 -2.73 -1.98 -2.43
N THR A 45 -2.44 -0.70 -2.56
CA THR A 45 -1.13 -0.11 -2.24
C THR A 45 -0.82 -0.24 -0.75
N VAL A 46 -1.78 0.08 0.13
CA VAL A 46 -1.62 -0.04 1.59
C VAL A 46 -1.37 -1.50 1.99
N PHE A 47 -2.20 -2.43 1.50
CA PHE A 47 -2.05 -3.85 1.84
C PHE A 47 -0.76 -4.46 1.28
N ALA A 48 -0.42 -4.15 0.02
CA ALA A 48 0.82 -4.63 -0.59
C ALA A 48 2.04 -4.06 0.16
N GLY A 49 2.05 -2.76 0.46
CA GLY A 49 3.14 -2.13 1.22
C GLY A 49 3.29 -2.75 2.62
N TRP A 50 2.19 -2.96 3.32
CA TRP A 50 2.18 -3.62 4.63
C TRP A 50 2.72 -5.05 4.56
N PHE A 51 2.25 -5.85 3.61
CA PHE A 51 2.69 -7.23 3.42
C PHE A 51 4.19 -7.32 3.09
N LEU A 52 4.66 -6.45 2.18
CA LEU A 52 6.07 -6.37 1.80
C LEU A 52 6.97 -5.93 2.95
N TRP A 53 6.46 -5.10 3.86
CA TRP A 53 7.17 -4.71 5.07
C TRP A 53 7.22 -5.85 6.10
N GLN A 54 6.10 -6.55 6.32
CA GLN A 54 6.05 -7.67 7.26
C GLN A 54 6.94 -8.84 6.86
N ARG A 55 7.03 -9.17 5.56
CA ARG A 55 7.86 -10.27 5.05
C ARG A 55 9.35 -10.10 5.38
N ALA A 56 9.78 -8.86 5.56
CA ALA A 56 11.15 -8.52 5.96
C ALA A 56 11.44 -8.74 7.44
N GLN A 57 10.41 -8.88 8.28
CA GLN A 57 10.57 -8.96 9.72
C GLN A 57 10.61 -10.43 10.18
N PRO A 58 11.80 -10.98 10.47
CA PRO A 58 11.94 -12.39 10.83
C PRO A 58 11.26 -12.75 12.16
N GLY A 59 10.98 -11.76 13.02
CA GLY A 59 10.23 -11.95 14.27
C GLY A 59 8.71 -11.97 14.09
N LEU A 60 8.17 -11.35 13.03
CA LEU A 60 6.73 -11.36 12.73
C LEU A 60 6.34 -12.59 11.90
N MET A 61 7.21 -13.00 10.97
CA MET A 61 6.95 -14.12 10.06
C MET A 61 8.19 -15.00 9.91
N PRO A 62 8.53 -15.84 10.91
CA PRO A 62 9.73 -16.67 10.89
C PRO A 62 9.74 -17.66 9.71
N ASP A 63 8.62 -18.30 9.41
CA ASP A 63 8.55 -19.38 8.40
C ASP A 63 8.60 -18.88 6.95
N THR A 64 8.27 -17.61 6.73
CA THR A 64 8.14 -17.05 5.36
C THR A 64 9.09 -15.89 5.10
N SER A 65 9.83 -15.44 6.12
CA SER A 65 10.82 -14.38 5.98
C SER A 65 12.15 -14.96 5.48
N PRO A 66 12.63 -14.50 4.31
CA PRO A 66 13.98 -14.78 3.83
C PRO A 66 15.09 -14.27 4.77
N CYS A 67 14.77 -13.44 5.77
CA CYS A 67 15.71 -12.97 6.78
C CYS A 67 15.77 -13.87 8.02
N HIS A 68 14.92 -14.91 8.11
CA HIS A 68 14.88 -15.78 9.27
C HIS A 68 16.18 -16.61 9.38
N GLY A 69 16.76 -16.69 10.58
CA GLY A 69 18.05 -17.36 10.82
C GLY A 69 19.29 -16.55 10.43
N ILE A 70 19.13 -15.36 9.84
CA ILE A 70 20.24 -14.44 9.55
C ILE A 70 20.40 -13.49 10.75
N SER A 71 21.58 -13.45 11.39
CA SER A 71 21.85 -12.68 12.62
C SER A 71 21.78 -11.15 12.47
N ALA A 72 21.28 -10.62 11.35
CA ALA A 72 21.30 -9.21 11.04
C ALA A 72 19.89 -8.58 11.10
N ALA A 73 19.84 -7.31 11.47
CA ALA A 73 18.60 -6.54 11.48
C ALA A 73 18.09 -6.32 10.05
N PRO A 74 16.77 -6.49 9.79
CA PRO A 74 16.20 -6.19 8.48
C PRO A 74 16.29 -4.69 8.19
N VAL A 75 16.68 -4.36 6.96
CA VAL A 75 16.75 -2.97 6.50
C VAL A 75 15.63 -2.74 5.50
N SER A 76 14.56 -2.07 5.94
CA SER A 76 13.47 -1.66 5.07
C SER A 76 13.78 -0.29 4.45
N ARG A 77 13.79 -0.19 3.12
CA ARG A 77 13.65 1.08 2.43
C ARG A 77 12.18 1.30 2.11
N TYR A 78 11.72 2.52 2.36
CA TYR A 78 10.34 2.87 2.07
C TYR A 78 10.10 2.96 0.55
N PHE A 79 11.12 3.38 -0.22
CA PHE A 79 11.04 3.56 -1.67
C PHE A 79 12.30 3.05 -2.42
N PRO A 80 12.18 2.08 -3.35
CA PRO A 80 11.01 1.20 -3.57
C PRO A 80 10.58 0.48 -2.28
N PRO A 81 9.35 -0.07 -2.16
CA PRO A 81 8.89 -0.86 -1.00
C PRO A 81 9.69 -2.16 -0.92
N ASP A 82 10.93 -2.01 -0.55
CA ASP A 82 11.95 -3.01 -0.71
C ASP A 82 12.63 -3.15 0.61
N SER A 83 12.61 -4.37 1.08
CA SER A 83 13.32 -4.71 2.28
C SER A 83 14.50 -5.55 1.91
N PHE A 84 15.54 -5.46 2.72
CA PHE A 84 16.78 -6.17 2.52
C PHE A 84 17.13 -6.95 3.77
N CYS A 85 17.60 -8.17 3.56
CA CYS A 85 18.31 -8.90 4.60
C CYS A 85 19.80 -8.69 4.39
N ARG A 86 20.49 -8.24 5.44
CA ARG A 86 21.95 -8.16 5.42
C ARG A 86 22.51 -9.54 5.74
N HIS A 87 23.30 -10.10 4.82
CA HIS A 87 23.87 -11.43 4.97
C HIS A 87 25.25 -11.37 5.63
N ALA A 88 25.79 -12.54 6.01
CA ALA A 88 27.08 -12.64 6.72
C ALA A 88 28.29 -12.16 5.89
N ASP A 89 28.15 -12.15 4.56
CA ASP A 89 29.07 -11.56 3.58
C ASP A 89 28.99 -10.02 3.52
N GLY A 90 28.05 -9.41 4.25
CA GLY A 90 27.81 -7.97 4.25
C GLY A 90 26.87 -7.49 3.14
N GLU A 91 26.46 -8.36 2.22
CA GLU A 91 25.60 -8.03 1.08
C GLU A 91 24.15 -7.81 1.50
N LEU A 92 23.49 -6.86 0.83
CA LEU A 92 22.06 -6.59 0.99
C LEU A 92 21.29 -7.28 -0.11
N ARG A 93 20.51 -8.31 0.26
CA ARG A 93 19.68 -9.05 -0.69
C ARG A 93 18.23 -8.69 -0.49
N THR A 94 17.55 -8.36 -1.58
CA THR A 94 16.14 -8.00 -1.55
C THR A 94 15.28 -9.17 -1.09
N VAL A 95 14.34 -8.88 -0.20
CA VAL A 95 13.32 -9.82 0.28
C VAL A 95 12.10 -9.86 -0.66
N ASN A 96 11.95 -8.80 -1.46
CA ASN A 96 10.77 -8.56 -2.27
C ASN A 96 11.11 -8.81 -3.75
N GLY A 97 10.63 -9.96 -4.25
CA GLY A 97 10.78 -10.35 -5.66
C GLY A 97 10.16 -9.34 -6.64
N PRO A 98 10.55 -9.42 -7.92
CA PRO A 98 10.17 -8.43 -8.95
C PRO A 98 8.65 -8.30 -9.11
N ASP A 99 7.91 -9.40 -9.06
CA ASP A 99 6.45 -9.41 -9.25
C ASP A 99 5.72 -8.61 -8.15
N ALA A 100 6.14 -8.78 -6.90
CA ALA A 100 5.50 -8.10 -5.78
C ALA A 100 5.74 -6.59 -5.83
N ARG A 101 6.92 -6.16 -6.28
CA ARG A 101 7.20 -4.76 -6.55
C ARG A 101 6.37 -4.23 -7.71
N PHE A 102 6.23 -5.00 -8.78
CA PHE A 102 5.42 -4.61 -9.94
C PHE A 102 3.96 -4.35 -9.56
N VAL A 103 3.36 -5.24 -8.76
CA VAL A 103 2.00 -5.08 -8.26
C VAL A 103 1.87 -3.81 -7.42
N PHE A 104 2.79 -3.58 -6.47
CA PHE A 104 2.77 -2.37 -5.65
C PHE A 104 2.87 -1.11 -6.51
N TRP A 105 3.83 -1.04 -7.43
CA TRP A 105 4.05 0.16 -8.23
C TRP A 105 2.91 0.44 -9.20
N THR A 106 2.28 -0.60 -9.72
CA THR A 106 1.09 -0.48 -10.56
C THR A 106 -0.09 0.07 -9.75
N ALA A 107 -0.30 -0.43 -8.53
CA ALA A 107 -1.33 0.07 -7.62
C ALA A 107 -1.06 1.54 -7.21
N ALA A 108 0.18 1.85 -6.81
CA ALA A 108 0.58 3.19 -6.40
C ALA A 108 0.45 4.19 -7.57
N GLY A 109 0.94 3.81 -8.75
CA GLY A 109 0.84 4.60 -9.97
C GLY A 109 -0.61 4.87 -10.35
N THR A 110 -1.47 3.86 -10.29
CA THR A 110 -2.92 4.00 -10.54
C THR A 110 -3.56 4.97 -9.54
N THR A 111 -3.23 4.84 -8.25
CA THR A 111 -3.73 5.72 -7.20
C THR A 111 -3.37 7.18 -7.46
N VAL A 112 -2.15 7.46 -7.93
CA VAL A 112 -1.69 8.83 -8.28
C VAL A 112 -2.30 9.31 -9.60
N ALA A 113 -2.47 8.42 -10.59
CA ALA A 113 -2.99 8.77 -11.91
C ALA A 113 -4.47 9.18 -11.86
N MET A 114 -5.29 8.55 -11.01
CA MET A 114 -6.74 8.82 -10.94
C MET A 114 -7.11 10.28 -10.59
N PRO A 115 -6.53 10.94 -9.57
CA PRO A 115 -6.83 12.36 -9.30
C PRO A 115 -6.37 13.27 -10.45
N ILE A 116 -5.24 12.97 -11.09
CA ILE A 116 -4.76 13.72 -12.27
C ILE A 116 -5.75 13.58 -13.42
N ALA A 117 -6.16 12.35 -13.74
CA ALA A 117 -7.15 12.06 -14.77
C ALA A 117 -8.49 12.75 -14.47
N ALA A 118 -8.92 12.75 -13.20
CA ALA A 118 -10.16 13.40 -12.79
C ALA A 118 -10.08 14.92 -12.98
N ALA A 119 -8.95 15.54 -12.63
CA ALA A 119 -8.71 16.96 -12.84
C ALA A 119 -8.72 17.32 -14.34
N VAL A 120 -8.04 16.54 -15.18
CA VAL A 120 -8.02 16.74 -16.65
C VAL A 120 -9.42 16.58 -17.25
N ALA A 121 -10.14 15.52 -16.89
CA ALA A 121 -11.50 15.27 -17.38
C ALA A 121 -12.46 16.40 -16.98
N ARG A 122 -12.32 16.96 -15.77
CA ARG A 122 -13.11 18.10 -15.32
C ARG A 122 -12.79 19.37 -16.11
N ARG A 123 -11.51 19.67 -16.35
CA ARG A 123 -11.10 20.83 -17.18
C ARG A 123 -11.67 20.75 -18.58
N ARG A 124 -11.64 19.58 -19.22
CA ARG A 124 -12.19 19.35 -20.56
C ARG A 124 -13.70 19.51 -20.67
N ARG A 125 -14.44 19.39 -19.56
CA ARG A 125 -15.90 19.61 -19.54
C ARG A 125 -16.27 21.09 -19.32
N GLN A 126 -15.31 21.92 -18.94
CA GLN A 126 -15.51 23.34 -18.65
C GLN A 126 -14.95 24.27 -19.74
N ALA A 127 -14.09 23.74 -20.61
CA ALA A 127 -13.66 24.36 -21.86
C ALA A 127 -14.67 24.02 -22.97
#